data_AF-A0A6S6SDR6-F1
#
_entry.id   AF-A0A6S6SDR6-F1
#
_cell.length_a   1.000
_cell.length_b   1.000
_cell.length_c   1.000
_cell.angle_alpha   90.00
_cell.angle_beta   90.00
_cell.angle_gamma   90.00
#
_symmetry.space_group_name_H-M   'P 1'
#
loop_
_entity.id
_entity.type
_entity.pdbx_description
1 polymer ?
#
loop_
_entity_poly.entity_id
_entity_poly.type
_entity_poly.pdbx_seq_one_letter_code
_entity_poly.pdbx_strand_id
1 'polypeptide(L)'
;MFSKIFQVATFVLVVWLLMQFNQQSNQLSLQTSLLQQQVTPDPEANVLQKDSVEKLTTLDGKVDSLVEHQTKQVNSEKKLQALQAAQNKIGALRKAYTLVLEAEIQRQAQNGKGAAETLKSSKELIWKSGSNYPEHKKALQGLMQDVDITIGAWTAGKLKKDAKPIYSVLKQTLNKQDK
;
A
#
# COMPACT_ATOMS: atom_id res chain seq x y z
N MET A 1 17.43 -25.34 7.78
CA MET A 1 17.49 -24.00 7.15
C MET A 1 17.56 -24.03 5.61
N PHE A 2 17.35 -25.18 4.94
CA PHE A 2 17.49 -25.30 3.48
C PHE A 2 16.20 -25.07 2.65
N SER A 3 15.02 -24.96 3.28
CA SER A 3 13.74 -24.83 2.56
C SER A 3 13.48 -23.41 2.01
N LYS A 4 14.00 -22.36 2.65
CA LYS A 4 13.76 -20.96 2.22
C LYS A 4 14.57 -20.54 1.00
N ILE A 5 15.76 -21.12 0.83
CA ILE A 5 16.65 -20.82 -0.32
C ILE A 5 16.10 -21.47 -1.59
N PHE A 6 15.54 -22.68 -1.49
CA PHE A 6 14.92 -23.38 -2.61
C PHE A 6 13.70 -22.63 -3.16
N GLN A 7 12.85 -22.10 -2.28
CA GLN A 7 11.67 -21.31 -2.66
C GLN A 7 12.03 -20.03 -3.42
N VAL A 8 13.05 -19.29 -2.96
CA VAL A 8 13.49 -18.05 -3.63
C VAL A 8 14.10 -18.35 -5.01
N ALA A 9 14.87 -19.42 -5.13
CA ALA A 9 15.43 -19.85 -6.41
C ALA A 9 14.35 -20.22 -7.43
N THR A 10 13.25 -20.85 -7.00
CA THR A 10 12.11 -21.17 -7.88
C THR A 10 11.40 -19.91 -8.38
N PHE A 11 11.18 -18.91 -7.51
CA PHE A 11 10.54 -17.65 -7.93
C PHE A 11 11.38 -16.88 -8.95
N VAL A 12 12.70 -16.84 -8.78
CA VAL A 12 13.60 -16.17 -9.74
C VAL A 12 13.61 -16.89 -11.09
N LEU A 13 13.62 -18.24 -11.09
CA LEU A 13 13.53 -19.03 -12.32
C LEU A 13 12.21 -18.82 -13.06
N VAL A 14 11.08 -18.74 -12.35
CA VAL A 14 9.75 -18.51 -12.97
C VAL A 14 9.67 -17.11 -13.57
N VAL A 15 10.17 -16.07 -12.90
CA VAL A 15 10.19 -14.70 -13.43
C VAL A 15 11.10 -14.59 -14.66
N TRP A 16 12.25 -15.27 -14.64
CA TRP A 16 13.17 -15.30 -15.78
C TRP A 16 12.58 -16.05 -16.99
N LEU A 17 11.85 -17.16 -16.77
CA LEU A 17 11.17 -17.89 -17.82
C LEU A 17 10.05 -17.07 -18.47
N LEU A 18 9.31 -16.30 -17.67
CA LEU A 18 8.25 -15.40 -18.16
C LEU A 18 8.80 -14.21 -18.97
N MET A 19 10.00 -13.73 -18.66
CA MET A 19 10.67 -12.70 -19.46
C MET A 19 11.14 -13.25 -20.82
N GLN A 20 11.73 -14.45 -20.86
CA GLN A 20 12.14 -15.09 -22.12
C GLN A 20 10.94 -15.38 -23.04
N PHE A 21 9.82 -15.86 -22.48
CA PHE A 21 8.62 -16.16 -23.26
C PHE A 21 8.00 -14.93 -23.94
N ASN A 22 8.03 -13.77 -23.27
CA ASN A 22 7.56 -12.49 -23.84
C ASN A 22 8.45 -11.97 -24.97
N GLN A 23 9.77 -12.20 -24.90
CA GLN A 23 10.67 -11.78 -25.98
C GLN A 23 10.50 -12.64 -27.25
N GLN A 24 10.21 -13.94 -27.09
CA GLN A 24 10.05 -14.86 -28.22
C GLN A 24 8.71 -14.65 -28.95
N SER A 25 7.64 -14.34 -28.22
CA SER A 25 6.32 -14.07 -28.81
C SER A 25 6.29 -12.79 -29.64
N ASN A 26 7.07 -11.76 -29.27
CA ASN A 26 7.21 -10.55 -30.07
C ASN A 26 7.99 -10.74 -31.39
N GLN A 27 8.86 -11.76 -31.49
CA GLN A 27 9.55 -12.06 -32.75
C GLN A 27 8.68 -12.91 -33.69
N LEU A 28 7.84 -13.79 -33.14
CA LEU A 28 6.88 -14.59 -33.90
C LEU A 28 5.76 -13.73 -34.51
N SER A 29 5.29 -12.69 -33.81
CA SER A 29 4.26 -11.78 -34.34
C SER A 29 4.76 -10.92 -35.51
N LEU A 30 6.04 -10.56 -35.52
CA LEU A 30 6.65 -9.85 -36.65
C LEU A 30 6.83 -10.77 -37.86
N GLN A 31 7.18 -12.05 -37.67
CA GLN A 31 7.31 -13.01 -38.77
C GLN A 31 5.96 -13.40 -39.39
N THR A 32 4.89 -13.51 -38.62
CA THR A 32 3.55 -13.79 -39.16
C THR A 32 2.98 -12.60 -39.93
N SER A 33 3.31 -11.37 -39.54
CA SER A 33 2.91 -10.16 -40.28
C SER A 33 3.56 -10.06 -41.67
N LEU A 34 4.80 -10.56 -41.82
CA LEU A 34 5.50 -10.58 -43.11
C LEU A 34 5.00 -11.69 -44.03
N LEU A 35 4.54 -12.83 -43.49
CA LEU A 35 4.01 -13.94 -44.28
C LEU A 35 2.58 -13.69 -44.80
N GLN A 36 1.77 -12.90 -44.11
CA GLN A 36 0.41 -12.56 -44.57
C GLN A 36 0.39 -11.61 -45.78
N GLN A 37 1.49 -10.92 -46.08
CA GLN A 37 1.56 -10.02 -47.23
C GLN A 37 1.91 -10.72 -48.56
N GLN A 38 2.15 -12.05 -48.56
CA GLN A 38 2.74 -12.75 -49.71
C GLN A 38 1.95 -13.96 -50.24
N VAL A 39 0.64 -14.09 -49.93
CA VAL A 39 -0.16 -15.23 -50.42
C VAL A 39 -1.33 -14.75 -51.27
N THR A 40 -1.17 -14.87 -52.59
CA THR A 40 -2.24 -14.86 -53.61
C THR A 40 -3.30 -15.94 -53.31
N PRO A 41 -4.59 -15.71 -53.60
CA PRO A 41 -5.67 -16.58 -53.17
C PRO A 41 -5.76 -17.85 -54.04
N ASP A 42 -5.53 -19.00 -53.41
CA ASP A 42 -5.85 -20.34 -53.94
C ASP A 42 -7.16 -20.83 -53.27
N PRO A 43 -8.21 -21.15 -54.04
CA PRO A 43 -9.54 -21.49 -53.49
C PRO A 43 -9.61 -22.82 -52.71
N GLU A 44 -8.59 -23.67 -52.74
CA GLU A 44 -8.60 -24.94 -51.98
C GLU A 44 -8.20 -24.81 -50.49
N ALA A 45 -7.64 -23.68 -50.08
CA ALA A 45 -7.24 -23.44 -48.67
C ALA A 45 -8.43 -23.09 -47.73
N ASN A 46 -9.63 -22.93 -48.26
CA ASN A 46 -10.78 -22.35 -47.55
C ASN A 46 -11.49 -23.33 -46.58
N VAL A 47 -11.22 -24.63 -46.70
CA VAL A 47 -11.85 -25.66 -45.84
C VAL A 47 -11.09 -25.86 -44.53
N LEU A 48 -9.75 -25.72 -44.54
CA LEU A 48 -8.90 -25.82 -43.34
C LEU A 48 -8.89 -24.52 -42.50
N GLN A 49 -9.22 -23.37 -43.12
CA GLN A 49 -9.29 -22.09 -42.43
C GLN A 49 -10.51 -21.98 -41.50
N LYS A 50 -11.67 -22.51 -41.89
CA LYS A 50 -12.89 -22.41 -41.06
C LYS A 50 -12.75 -23.11 -39.70
N ASP A 51 -12.14 -24.30 -39.69
CA ASP A 51 -11.97 -25.12 -38.47
C ASP A 51 -10.89 -24.55 -37.54
N SER A 52 -9.95 -23.78 -38.10
CA SER A 52 -8.90 -23.07 -37.35
C SER A 52 -9.40 -21.74 -36.76
N VAL A 53 -10.26 -21.02 -37.47
CA VAL A 53 -10.85 -19.75 -37.03
C VAL A 53 -11.82 -19.97 -35.87
N GLU A 54 -12.61 -21.04 -35.88
CA GLU A 54 -13.57 -21.36 -34.80
C GLU A 54 -12.87 -21.75 -33.47
N LYS A 55 -11.71 -22.42 -33.57
CA LYS A 55 -10.82 -22.71 -32.43
C LYS A 55 -10.10 -21.46 -31.93
N LEU A 56 -9.72 -20.52 -32.80
CA LEU A 56 -9.12 -19.24 -32.41
C LEU A 56 -10.12 -18.35 -31.66
N THR A 57 -11.38 -18.28 -32.10
CA THR A 57 -12.41 -17.49 -31.41
C THR A 57 -12.76 -18.02 -30.01
N THR A 58 -12.65 -19.33 -29.80
CA THR A 58 -12.85 -19.94 -28.46
C THR A 58 -11.63 -19.78 -27.56
N LEU A 59 -10.43 -19.66 -28.14
CA LEU A 59 -9.20 -19.30 -27.42
C LEU A 59 -9.20 -17.82 -27.01
N ASP A 60 -9.62 -16.91 -27.88
CA ASP A 60 -9.76 -15.48 -27.56
C ASP A 60 -10.77 -15.25 -26.43
N GLY A 61 -11.94 -15.91 -26.44
CA GLY A 61 -12.90 -15.82 -25.32
C GLY A 61 -12.38 -16.39 -23.99
N LYS A 62 -11.47 -17.38 -24.03
CA LYS A 62 -10.79 -17.91 -22.83
C LYS A 62 -9.66 -16.98 -22.36
N VAL A 63 -8.97 -16.31 -23.27
CA VAL A 63 -7.96 -15.30 -22.94
C VAL A 63 -8.63 -14.05 -22.36
N ASP A 64 -9.73 -13.58 -22.95
CA ASP A 64 -10.49 -12.44 -22.44
C ASP A 64 -11.07 -12.72 -21.05
N SER A 65 -11.63 -13.91 -20.82
CA SER A 65 -12.10 -14.28 -19.48
C SER A 65 -10.94 -14.44 -18.49
N LEU A 66 -9.79 -15.01 -18.89
CA LEU A 66 -8.59 -15.08 -18.03
C LEU A 66 -8.03 -13.69 -17.71
N VAL A 67 -7.98 -12.78 -18.68
CA VAL A 67 -7.59 -11.38 -18.50
C VAL A 67 -8.58 -10.65 -17.62
N GLU A 68 -9.88 -10.88 -17.77
CA GLU A 68 -10.91 -10.28 -16.94
C GLU A 68 -10.86 -10.83 -15.49
N HIS A 69 -10.61 -12.13 -15.31
CA HIS A 69 -10.39 -12.75 -14.01
C HIS A 69 -9.09 -12.27 -13.34
N GLN A 70 -7.99 -12.15 -14.08
CA GLN A 70 -6.74 -11.56 -13.59
C GLN A 70 -6.91 -10.08 -13.26
N THR A 71 -7.65 -9.33 -14.07
CA THR A 71 -7.94 -7.91 -13.82
C THR A 71 -8.82 -7.74 -12.58
N LYS A 72 -9.85 -8.59 -12.41
CA LYS A 72 -10.68 -8.63 -11.20
C LYS A 72 -9.86 -9.03 -9.97
N GLN A 73 -8.95 -9.98 -10.08
CA GLN A 73 -8.07 -10.41 -9.00
C GLN A 73 -7.06 -9.31 -8.61
N VAL A 74 -6.38 -8.69 -9.57
CA VAL A 74 -5.47 -7.55 -9.36
C VAL A 74 -6.23 -6.36 -8.77
N ASN A 75 -7.45 -6.08 -9.21
CA ASN A 75 -8.29 -5.04 -8.62
C ASN A 75 -8.71 -5.37 -7.19
N SER A 76 -8.98 -6.64 -6.90
CA SER A 76 -9.31 -7.09 -5.54
C SER A 76 -8.11 -7.02 -4.58
N GLU A 77 -6.91 -7.36 -5.05
CA GLU A 77 -5.65 -7.23 -4.29
C GLU A 77 -5.30 -5.76 -4.05
N LYS A 78 -5.40 -4.91 -5.08
CA LYS A 78 -5.20 -3.45 -4.93
C LYS A 78 -6.21 -2.85 -3.94
N LYS A 79 -7.47 -3.29 -3.99
CA LYS A 79 -8.50 -2.85 -3.05
C LYS A 79 -8.20 -3.31 -1.63
N LEU A 80 -7.75 -4.55 -1.44
CA LEU A 80 -7.34 -5.07 -0.13
C LEU A 80 -6.12 -4.31 0.43
N GLN A 81 -5.11 -4.05 -0.40
CA GLN A 81 -3.94 -3.27 -0.02
C GLN A 81 -4.32 -1.83 0.35
N ALA A 82 -5.23 -1.20 -0.39
CA ALA A 82 -5.75 0.13 -0.08
C ALA A 82 -6.51 0.15 1.26
N LEU A 83 -7.33 -0.86 1.54
CA LEU A 83 -8.04 -1.01 2.82
C LEU A 83 -7.07 -1.25 3.98
N GLN A 84 -6.06 -2.11 3.81
CA GLN A 84 -5.01 -2.33 4.80
C GLN A 84 -4.20 -1.06 5.05
N ALA A 85 -3.84 -0.33 3.99
CA ALA A 85 -3.14 0.95 4.12
C ALA A 85 -4.00 1.98 4.88
N ALA A 86 -5.30 2.05 4.60
CA ALA A 86 -6.23 2.91 5.33
C ALA A 86 -6.33 2.53 6.81
N GLN A 87 -6.44 1.24 7.13
CA GLN A 87 -6.44 0.76 8.52
C GLN A 87 -5.12 1.07 9.24
N ASN A 88 -3.98 0.88 8.58
CA ASN A 88 -2.66 1.19 9.14
C ASN A 88 -2.51 2.68 9.45
N LYS A 89 -3.04 3.57 8.59
CA LYS A 89 -3.05 5.03 8.81
C LYS A 89 -3.86 5.39 10.06
N ILE A 90 -5.07 4.85 10.19
CA ILE A 90 -5.94 5.09 11.36
C ILE A 90 -5.30 4.49 12.62
N GLY A 91 -4.72 3.30 12.52
CA GLY A 91 -4.00 2.63 13.62
C GLY A 91 -2.83 3.45 14.14
N ALA A 92 -2.05 4.08 13.25
CA ALA A 92 -0.95 4.96 13.63
C ALA A 92 -1.45 6.21 14.38
N LEU A 93 -2.56 6.81 13.93
CA LEU A 93 -3.18 7.96 14.58
C LEU A 93 -3.76 7.59 15.97
N ARG A 94 -4.43 6.44 16.09
CA ARG A 94 -4.91 5.91 17.38
C ARG A 94 -3.76 5.64 18.33
N LYS A 95 -2.66 5.05 17.85
CA LYS A 95 -1.46 4.82 18.66
C LYS A 95 -0.84 6.12 19.16
N ALA A 96 -0.77 7.15 18.31
CA ALA A 96 -0.30 8.47 18.72
C ALA A 96 -1.17 9.05 19.85
N TYR A 97 -2.50 8.99 19.70
CA TYR A 97 -3.45 9.44 20.72
C TYR A 97 -3.26 8.71 22.06
N THR A 98 -3.15 7.38 22.03
CA THR A 98 -2.93 6.57 23.24
C THR A 98 -1.63 6.93 23.94
N LEU A 99 -0.52 7.10 23.21
CA LEU A 99 0.77 7.48 23.79
C LEU A 99 0.71 8.85 24.47
N VAL A 100 0.01 9.83 23.87
CA VAL A 100 -0.15 11.16 24.48
C VAL A 100 -0.99 11.07 25.76
N LEU A 101 -2.04 10.24 25.79
CA LEU A 101 -2.83 10.02 27.01
C LEU A 101 -2.04 9.30 28.09
N GLU A 102 -1.27 8.27 27.73
CA GLU A 102 -0.40 7.55 28.66
C GLU A 102 0.63 8.47 29.28
N ALA A 103 1.25 9.33 28.46
CA ALA A 103 2.18 10.35 28.93
C ALA A 103 1.51 11.33 29.92
N GLU A 104 0.27 11.75 29.64
CA GLU A 104 -0.50 12.60 30.54
C GLU A 104 -0.84 11.90 31.87
N ILE A 105 -1.17 10.60 31.86
CA ILE A 105 -1.36 9.79 33.07
C ILE A 105 -0.07 9.73 33.88
N GLN A 106 1.08 9.50 33.23
CA GLN A 106 2.38 9.49 33.89
C GLN A 106 2.74 10.86 34.49
N ARG A 107 2.41 11.97 33.79
CA ARG A 107 2.56 13.33 34.32
C ARG A 107 1.73 13.52 35.58
N GLN A 108 0.46 13.10 35.58
CA GLN A 108 -0.43 13.19 36.74
C GLN A 108 0.11 12.38 37.94
N ALA A 109 0.73 11.24 37.65
CA ALA A 109 1.45 10.41 38.63
C ALA A 109 2.82 10.98 39.07
N GLN A 110 3.11 12.26 38.77
CA GLN A 110 4.37 12.95 39.08
C GLN A 110 5.62 12.37 38.40
N ASN A 111 5.47 11.46 37.44
CA ASN A 111 6.58 10.89 36.69
C ASN A 111 6.89 11.73 35.43
N GLY A 112 7.48 12.91 35.64
CA GLY A 112 7.79 13.85 34.55
C GLY A 112 8.75 13.31 33.48
N LYS A 113 9.79 12.58 33.88
CA LYS A 113 10.78 12.01 32.95
C LYS A 113 10.17 10.89 32.10
N GLY A 114 9.43 9.97 32.72
CA GLY A 114 8.69 8.93 31.98
C GLY A 114 7.69 9.54 31.02
N ALA A 115 6.89 10.50 31.50
CA ALA A 115 5.90 11.20 30.70
C ALA A 115 6.54 11.86 29.46
N ALA A 116 7.70 12.50 29.63
CA ALA A 116 8.42 13.14 28.54
C ALA A 116 8.90 12.12 27.48
N GLU A 117 9.43 10.96 27.89
CA GLU A 117 9.87 9.91 26.97
C GLU A 117 8.69 9.26 26.24
N THR A 118 7.59 8.96 26.95
CA THR A 118 6.36 8.44 26.32
C THR A 118 5.79 9.45 25.33
N LEU A 119 5.74 10.75 25.68
CA LEU A 119 5.28 11.80 24.77
C LEU A 119 6.20 11.94 23.55
N LYS A 120 7.51 11.86 23.74
CA LYS A 120 8.51 11.89 22.66
C LYS A 120 8.31 10.76 21.65
N SER A 121 7.97 9.55 22.11
CA SER A 121 7.69 8.41 21.24
C SER A 121 6.49 8.61 20.31
N SER A 122 5.58 9.54 20.63
CA SER A 122 4.42 9.87 19.79
C SER A 122 4.74 10.79 18.60
N LYS A 123 5.86 11.55 18.64
CA LYS A 123 6.17 12.62 17.67
C LYS A 123 6.10 12.16 16.22
N GLU A 124 6.78 11.07 15.90
CA GLU A 124 6.86 10.56 14.53
C GLU A 124 5.48 10.12 14.02
N LEU A 125 4.67 9.51 14.88
CA LEU A 125 3.32 9.07 14.53
C LEU A 125 2.39 10.25 14.27
N ILE A 126 2.48 11.32 15.08
CA ILE A 126 1.73 12.56 14.86
C ILE A 126 2.17 13.20 13.53
N TRP A 127 3.48 13.30 13.29
CA TRP A 127 4.02 13.89 12.07
C TRP A 127 3.58 13.15 10.80
N LYS A 128 3.74 11.82 10.80
CA LYS A 128 3.31 10.94 9.70
C LYS A 128 1.80 10.99 9.49
N SER A 129 1.01 11.10 10.56
CA SER A 129 -0.44 11.28 10.46
C SER A 129 -0.79 12.56 9.70
N GLY A 130 -0.04 13.65 9.90
CA GLY A 130 -0.21 14.87 9.09
C GLY A 130 0.01 14.68 7.59
N SER A 131 0.92 13.78 7.20
CA SER A 131 1.12 13.42 5.80
C SER A 131 0.03 12.49 5.26
N ASN A 132 -0.57 11.66 6.13
CA ASN A 132 -1.62 10.72 5.77
C ASN A 132 -3.00 11.38 5.62
N TYR A 133 -3.23 12.50 6.30
CA TYR A 133 -4.48 13.26 6.34
C TYR A 133 -4.22 14.73 5.94
N PRO A 134 -4.13 15.03 4.63
CA PRO A 134 -3.77 16.37 4.13
C PRO A 134 -4.63 17.51 4.68
N GLU A 135 -5.92 17.27 4.86
CA GLU A 135 -6.91 18.19 5.44
C GLU A 135 -6.63 18.53 6.93
N HIS A 136 -5.83 17.70 7.60
CA HIS A 136 -5.40 17.87 8.98
C HIS A 136 -3.90 18.11 9.13
N LYS A 137 -3.14 18.18 8.01
CA LYS A 137 -1.69 18.32 8.01
C LYS A 137 -1.21 19.47 8.87
N LYS A 138 -1.75 20.68 8.64
CA LYS A 138 -1.36 21.88 9.38
C LYS A 138 -1.63 21.74 10.88
N ALA A 139 -2.78 21.18 11.24
CA ALA A 139 -3.15 20.96 12.63
C ALA A 139 -2.23 19.94 13.30
N LEU A 140 -1.97 18.80 12.66
CA LEU A 140 -1.16 17.71 13.21
C LEU A 140 0.34 18.05 13.27
N GLN A 141 0.90 18.59 12.20
CA GLN A 141 2.33 18.95 12.16
C GLN A 141 2.62 20.23 12.96
N GLY A 142 1.62 21.11 13.12
CA GLY A 142 1.70 22.26 14.02
C GLY A 142 1.87 21.89 15.50
N LEU A 143 1.44 20.68 15.90
CA LEU A 143 1.62 20.20 17.28
C LEU A 143 3.09 19.95 17.65
N MET A 144 4.03 19.87 16.70
CA MET A 144 5.42 19.54 17.02
C MET A 144 6.05 20.50 18.02
N GLN A 145 5.78 21.80 17.86
CA GLN A 145 6.28 22.81 18.79
C GLN A 145 5.68 22.63 20.19
N ASP A 146 4.38 22.37 20.29
CA ASP A 146 3.71 22.13 21.58
C ASP A 146 4.21 20.86 22.26
N VAL A 147 4.43 19.80 21.48
CA VAL A 147 5.02 18.55 21.96
C VAL A 147 6.42 18.81 22.52
N ASP A 148 7.28 19.52 21.78
CA ASP A 148 8.65 19.80 22.23
C ASP A 148 8.71 20.68 23.48
N ILE A 149 7.86 21.71 23.57
CA ILE A 149 7.77 22.54 24.77
C ILE A 149 7.27 21.69 25.96
N THR A 150 6.30 20.81 25.74
CA THR A 150 5.74 19.96 26.80
C THR A 150 6.76 18.94 27.30
N ILE A 151 7.49 18.29 26.39
CA ILE A 151 8.61 17.40 26.73
C ILE A 151 9.64 18.16 27.58
N GLY A 152 10.11 19.32 27.12
CA GLY A 152 11.10 20.12 27.84
C GLY A 152 10.62 20.53 29.24
N ALA A 153 9.35 20.93 29.37
CA ALA A 153 8.75 21.25 30.66
C ALA A 153 8.75 20.04 31.61
N TRP A 154 8.29 18.87 31.14
CA TRP A 154 8.19 17.67 31.97
C TRP A 154 9.55 17.08 32.34
N THR A 155 10.53 17.11 31.43
CA THR A 155 11.92 16.73 31.73
C THR A 155 12.53 17.63 32.81
N ALA A 156 12.17 18.92 32.82
CA ALA A 156 12.57 19.88 33.85
C ALA A 156 11.73 19.81 35.15
N GLY A 157 10.82 18.82 35.28
CA GLY A 157 9.94 18.67 36.44
C GLY A 157 8.80 19.69 36.51
N LYS A 158 8.58 20.50 35.46
CA LYS A 158 7.48 21.48 35.38
C LYS A 158 6.20 20.80 34.92
N LEU A 159 5.48 20.18 35.84
CA LEU A 159 4.31 19.36 35.53
C LEU A 159 2.98 20.13 35.45
N LYS A 160 2.98 21.46 35.57
CA LYS A 160 1.76 22.28 35.45
C LYS A 160 1.20 22.34 34.02
N LYS A 161 2.05 22.16 33.00
CA LYS A 161 1.63 22.13 31.59
C LYS A 161 1.09 20.74 31.28
N ASP A 162 -0.17 20.64 30.86
CA ASP A 162 -0.78 19.38 30.44
C ASP A 162 -0.68 19.17 28.91
N ALA A 163 -0.93 17.95 28.46
CA ALA A 163 -0.95 17.60 27.04
C ALA A 163 -2.35 17.73 26.38
N LYS A 164 -3.31 18.43 27.01
CA LYS A 164 -4.69 18.56 26.51
C LYS A 164 -4.82 19.15 25.12
N PRO A 165 -4.08 20.22 24.75
CA PRO A 165 -4.12 20.73 23.39
C PRO A 165 -3.73 19.67 22.35
N ILE A 166 -2.76 18.80 22.70
CA ILE A 166 -2.22 17.77 21.81
C ILE A 166 -3.23 16.64 21.63
N TYR A 167 -3.70 16.00 22.71
CA TYR A 167 -4.65 14.88 22.58
C TYR A 167 -6.03 15.33 22.06
N SER A 168 -6.41 16.59 22.24
CA SER A 168 -7.68 17.12 21.70
C SER A 168 -7.67 17.20 20.18
N VAL A 169 -6.57 17.68 19.58
CA VAL A 169 -6.42 17.73 18.11
C VAL A 169 -6.37 16.31 17.52
N LEU A 170 -5.67 15.39 18.18
CA LEU A 170 -5.63 13.98 17.76
C LEU A 170 -7.03 13.34 17.82
N LYS A 171 -7.79 13.57 18.90
CA LYS A 171 -9.17 13.08 19.03
C LYS A 171 -10.10 13.65 17.95
N GLN A 172 -10.00 14.94 17.67
CA GLN A 172 -10.80 15.57 16.61
C GLN A 172 -10.47 15.00 15.23
N THR A 173 -9.19 14.72 14.97
CA THR A 173 -8.74 14.09 13.73
C THR A 173 -9.31 12.67 13.63
N LEU A 174 -9.20 11.86 14.69
CA LEU A 174 -9.77 10.51 14.74
C LEU A 174 -11.28 10.49 14.47
N ASN A 175 -12.05 11.35 15.14
CA ASN A 175 -13.50 11.43 14.98
C ASN A 175 -13.94 11.82 13.56
N LYS A 176 -13.06 12.42 12.75
CA LYS A 176 -13.34 12.75 11.35
C LYS A 176 -13.02 11.60 10.39
N GLN A 177 -12.19 10.63 10.81
CA GLN A 177 -11.84 9.45 10.01
C GLN A 177 -12.72 8.24 10.33
N ASP A 178 -13.39 8.23 11.51
CA ASP A 178 -14.36 7.20 11.90
C ASP A 178 -15.79 7.47 11.37
N LYS A 179 -15.99 8.53 10.57
CA LYS A 179 -17.26 8.88 9.91
C LYS A 179 -17.23 8.52 8.44
#